data_AF-A0A4Y7KUH7-F1
#
_entry.id   AF-A0A4Y7KUH7-F1
#
_cell.length_a   1.000
_cell.length_b   1.000
_cell.length_c   1.000
_cell.angle_alpha   90.00
_cell.angle_beta   90.00
_cell.angle_gamma   90.00
#
_symmetry.space_group_name_H-M   'P 1'
#
loop_
_entity.id
_entity.type
_entity.pdbx_description
1 polymer ?
#
loop_
_entity_poly.entity_id
_entity_poly.type
_entity_poly.pdbx_seq_one_letter_code
_entity_poly.pdbx_strand_id
1 'polypeptide(L)'
;MAWFGAFHVTGLYGPGIWVSDPYGLTGKVQSVNPAWGVEGFDPYGLTGKVQSVNPAWGVEGFDPFVPGGIASHHIAADTLGILAGLFHLSVRPPQRLYKGLRMGNIETVLSSSIVAVFFAAFVVAGTMWYGSATTPIELFGPTRYQWDQGYFQQEIYRRVSAGLAENQSVSEAWSKIPEKLAFYDYIGNNTAKGGLFRAGSMDSGDGITVGWLGHPIFRDKEGHELFVCRMPTFFETFPVVLLDGDGIVRADVPFRRAESKYSVEQVGVTVEFYGGELNGVSYSDPATVKKYARRDQLGEIFELDRATLKSDGVFCSSPRGWFTFGHASFAFLFFFGHIWHGARTLFRDVFAGIDPDLDSSRIWSIPKTWRSNYKETENRTVISTEMVLPRRIFILISGARNP
;
A
#
# COMPACT_ATOMS: atom_id res chain seq x y z
N MET A 1 18.78 11.23 -19.40
CA MET A 1 17.53 10.54 -19.04
C MET A 1 16.55 10.44 -20.21
N ALA A 2 16.50 11.37 -21.19
CA ALA A 2 15.65 11.27 -22.41
C ALA A 2 15.68 9.88 -23.11
N TRP A 3 16.82 9.22 -23.00
CA TRP A 3 17.09 7.91 -23.56
C TRP A 3 16.41 6.76 -22.80
N PHE A 4 16.09 6.93 -21.51
CA PHE A 4 15.46 5.89 -20.70
C PHE A 4 14.01 5.65 -21.15
N GLY A 5 13.16 6.69 -21.18
CA GLY A 5 11.78 6.56 -21.66
C GLY A 5 11.72 6.11 -23.12
N ALA A 6 12.47 6.80 -23.99
CA ALA A 6 12.38 6.59 -25.44
C ALA A 6 13.01 5.28 -25.96
N PHE A 7 13.96 4.68 -25.23
CA PHE A 7 14.68 3.49 -25.70
C PHE A 7 14.57 2.30 -24.77
N HIS A 8 14.79 2.49 -23.46
CA HIS A 8 14.75 1.39 -22.51
C HIS A 8 13.32 0.95 -22.22
N VAL A 9 12.47 1.87 -21.77
CA VAL A 9 11.07 1.58 -21.40
C VAL A 9 10.28 1.14 -22.63
N THR A 10 10.46 1.83 -23.76
CA THR A 10 9.74 1.47 -24.99
C THR A 10 10.17 0.16 -25.61
N GLY A 11 11.32 -0.37 -25.20
CA GLY A 11 11.93 -1.53 -25.82
C GLY A 11 12.48 -1.28 -27.24
N LEU A 12 12.59 -0.01 -27.67
CA LEU A 12 13.17 0.34 -28.97
C LEU A 12 14.67 0.00 -29.04
N TYR A 13 15.39 0.21 -27.94
CA TYR A 13 16.81 -0.17 -27.81
C TYR A 13 17.13 -0.60 -26.37
N GLY A 14 16.21 -1.36 -25.79
CA GLY A 14 16.31 -1.90 -24.43
C GLY A 14 15.29 -3.01 -24.19
N PRO A 15 15.27 -3.58 -22.98
CA PRO A 15 14.45 -4.75 -22.68
C PRO A 15 12.95 -4.43 -22.49
N GLY A 16 12.57 -3.17 -22.31
CA GLY A 16 11.23 -2.79 -21.84
C GLY A 16 11.14 -2.79 -20.32
N ILE A 17 9.93 -2.93 -19.79
CA ILE A 17 9.65 -2.98 -18.34
C ILE A 17 8.77 -4.17 -17.99
N TRP A 18 8.67 -4.50 -16.71
CA TRP A 18 7.73 -5.51 -16.24
C TRP A 18 6.28 -5.04 -16.41
N VAL A 19 5.45 -5.89 -17.01
CA VAL A 19 4.00 -5.68 -17.16
C VAL A 19 3.30 -6.99 -16.78
N SER A 20 2.10 -6.90 -16.23
CA SER A 20 1.28 -8.07 -15.87
C SER A 20 -0.21 -7.82 -16.10
N ASP A 21 -0.98 -8.90 -16.05
CA ASP A 21 -2.44 -8.83 -16.02
C ASP A 21 -2.94 -8.29 -14.66
N PRO A 22 -4.23 -7.90 -14.55
CA PRO A 22 -4.78 -7.31 -13.33
C PRO A 22 -4.70 -8.19 -12.06
N TYR A 23 -4.46 -9.49 -12.21
CA TYR A 23 -4.36 -10.45 -11.12
C TYR A 23 -2.95 -11.01 -10.92
N GLY A 24 -1.95 -10.50 -11.65
CA GLY A 24 -0.54 -10.87 -11.45
C GLY A 24 -0.23 -12.32 -11.82
N LEU A 25 -0.92 -12.91 -12.79
CA LEU A 25 -0.75 -14.32 -13.14
C LEU A 25 0.30 -14.51 -14.24
N THR A 26 0.42 -13.56 -15.16
CA THR A 26 1.14 -13.69 -16.44
C THR A 26 2.22 -12.62 -16.65
N GLY A 27 2.80 -12.12 -15.56
CA GLY A 27 3.79 -11.07 -15.60
C GLY A 27 5.05 -11.44 -16.37
N LYS A 28 5.54 -10.49 -17.16
CA LYS A 28 6.78 -10.62 -17.93
C LYS A 28 7.33 -9.26 -18.31
N VAL A 29 8.59 -9.23 -18.71
CA VAL A 29 9.19 -8.04 -19.31
C VAL A 29 8.62 -7.85 -20.72
N GLN A 30 8.11 -6.65 -21.02
CA GLN A 30 7.56 -6.29 -22.33
C GLN A 30 7.98 -4.89 -22.75
N SER A 31 8.14 -4.71 -24.06
CA SER A 31 8.36 -3.40 -24.69
C SER A 31 7.14 -2.50 -24.58
N VAL A 32 7.37 -1.21 -24.32
CA VAL A 32 6.33 -0.16 -24.30
C VAL A 32 6.37 0.70 -25.59
N ASN A 33 6.05 0.14 -26.76
CA ASN A 33 6.39 0.71 -28.09
C ASN A 33 5.70 2.05 -28.41
N PRO A 34 6.32 3.04 -29.06
CA PRO A 34 5.65 4.29 -29.42
C PRO A 34 4.53 4.06 -30.45
N ALA A 35 3.25 4.24 -30.09
CA ALA A 35 2.19 4.47 -31.06
C ALA A 35 1.72 5.91 -30.99
N TRP A 36 1.87 6.62 -32.10
CA TRP A 36 1.48 8.02 -32.26
C TRP A 36 0.02 8.16 -32.73
N GLY A 37 -0.85 7.19 -32.40
CA GLY A 37 -2.23 7.08 -32.91
C GLY A 37 -3.22 6.47 -31.92
N VAL A 38 -4.51 6.53 -32.27
CA VAL A 38 -5.68 6.31 -31.38
C VAL A 38 -6.03 4.83 -31.12
N GLU A 39 -5.26 3.87 -31.62
CA GLU A 39 -5.65 2.44 -31.68
C GLU A 39 -5.08 1.57 -30.53
N GLY A 40 -5.01 2.10 -29.30
CA GLY A 40 -4.40 1.42 -28.15
C GLY A 40 -5.35 0.73 -27.18
N PHE A 41 -6.54 0.29 -27.60
CA PHE A 41 -7.57 -0.23 -26.68
C PHE A 41 -7.88 -1.72 -26.90
N ASP A 42 -7.26 -2.61 -26.11
CA ASP A 42 -7.76 -3.97 -25.81
C ASP A 42 -7.79 -4.16 -24.28
N PRO A 43 -8.87 -3.74 -23.60
CA PRO A 43 -9.00 -3.85 -22.15
C PRO A 43 -9.19 -5.29 -21.62
N TYR A 44 -9.29 -6.31 -22.50
CA TYR A 44 -9.62 -7.68 -22.08
C TYR A 44 -8.71 -8.78 -22.64
N GLY A 45 -7.67 -8.46 -23.42
CA GLY A 45 -6.66 -9.43 -23.85
C GLY A 45 -7.22 -10.59 -24.69
N LEU A 46 -8.34 -10.37 -25.39
CA LEU A 46 -9.08 -11.41 -26.12
C LEU A 46 -8.33 -11.96 -27.36
N THR A 47 -7.20 -11.34 -27.74
CA THR A 47 -6.51 -11.65 -29.00
C THR A 47 -5.20 -12.43 -28.88
N GLY A 48 -4.73 -12.75 -27.67
CA GLY A 48 -3.58 -13.66 -27.47
C GLY A 48 -2.27 -13.24 -28.14
N LYS A 49 -2.15 -12.00 -28.62
CA LYS A 49 -0.93 -11.45 -29.22
C LYS A 49 -0.17 -10.60 -28.21
N VAL A 50 1.16 -10.74 -28.22
CA VAL A 50 2.09 -9.90 -27.48
C VAL A 50 2.03 -8.49 -28.06
N GLN A 51 1.13 -7.66 -27.54
CA GLN A 51 1.11 -6.24 -27.85
C GLN A 51 2.12 -5.52 -26.97
N SER A 52 2.90 -4.65 -27.57
CA SER A 52 3.69 -3.67 -26.88
C SER A 52 2.79 -2.62 -26.24
N VAL A 53 3.02 -2.24 -24.98
CA VAL A 53 2.21 -1.22 -24.32
C VAL A 53 2.56 0.14 -24.92
N ASN A 54 1.68 0.91 -25.53
CA ASN A 54 2.13 2.17 -26.15
C ASN A 54 2.23 3.32 -25.12
N PRO A 55 3.14 4.31 -25.28
CA PRO A 55 3.09 5.55 -24.53
C PRO A 55 1.69 6.14 -24.59
N ALA A 56 1.12 6.40 -23.43
CA ALA A 56 -0.20 6.97 -23.30
C ALA A 56 -0.07 8.50 -23.18
N TRP A 57 -0.62 9.22 -24.16
CA TRP A 57 -0.58 10.68 -24.23
C TRP A 57 -1.91 11.33 -23.84
N GLY A 58 -2.98 10.55 -23.73
CA GLY A 58 -4.27 11.00 -23.25
C GLY A 58 -4.34 11.05 -21.72
N VAL A 59 -5.56 11.20 -21.20
CA VAL A 59 -5.81 11.28 -19.74
C VAL A 59 -5.43 9.98 -19.04
N GLU A 60 -5.54 8.85 -19.72
CA GLU A 60 -5.14 7.53 -19.25
C GLU A 60 -3.63 7.42 -18.93
N GLY A 61 -2.79 8.29 -19.50
CA GLY A 61 -1.37 8.36 -19.15
C GLY A 61 -1.09 8.84 -17.72
N PHE A 62 -2.10 9.38 -17.04
CA PHE A 62 -2.02 9.77 -15.63
C PHE A 62 -2.61 8.72 -14.68
N ASP A 63 -3.18 7.64 -15.20
CA ASP A 63 -3.60 6.51 -14.38
C ASP A 63 -2.34 5.76 -13.87
N PRO A 64 -2.15 5.64 -12.54
CA PRO A 64 -0.98 4.99 -11.97
C PRO A 64 -0.87 3.49 -12.32
N PHE A 65 -1.92 2.87 -12.87
CA PHE A 65 -1.94 1.46 -13.28
C PHE A 65 -1.76 1.25 -14.79
N VAL A 66 -1.71 2.32 -15.60
CA VAL A 66 -1.46 2.23 -17.05
C VAL A 66 0.03 2.40 -17.32
N PRO A 67 0.77 1.35 -17.76
CA PRO A 67 2.23 1.44 -17.92
C PRO A 67 2.65 2.41 -19.03
N GLY A 68 1.78 2.66 -20.01
CA GLY A 68 2.02 3.64 -21.07
C GLY A 68 2.29 5.06 -20.56
N GLY A 69 1.72 5.43 -19.40
CA GLY A 69 1.98 6.71 -18.73
C GLY A 69 3.42 6.88 -18.27
N ILE A 70 4.11 5.77 -17.96
CA ILE A 70 5.51 5.79 -17.52
C ILE A 70 6.41 6.24 -18.68
N ALA A 71 6.20 5.69 -19.89
CA ALA A 71 6.99 6.06 -21.05
C ALA A 71 6.78 7.52 -21.45
N SER A 72 5.51 7.96 -21.54
CA SER A 72 5.19 9.35 -21.89
C SER A 72 5.69 10.34 -20.84
N HIS A 73 5.58 10.02 -19.53
CA HIS A 73 6.15 10.80 -18.45
C HIS A 73 7.65 11.05 -18.64
N HIS A 74 8.44 9.99 -18.87
CA HIS A 74 9.89 10.13 -19.03
C HIS A 74 10.23 10.97 -20.27
N ILE A 75 9.62 10.68 -21.43
CA ILE A 75 9.88 11.41 -22.67
C ILE A 75 9.57 12.92 -22.50
N ALA A 76 8.42 13.26 -21.92
CA ALA A 76 8.02 14.64 -21.72
C ALA A 76 8.87 15.37 -20.66
N ALA A 77 9.06 14.75 -19.49
CA ALA A 77 9.83 15.33 -18.38
C ALA A 77 11.30 15.56 -18.79
N ASP A 78 11.88 14.65 -19.56
CA ASP A 78 13.24 14.78 -20.04
C ASP A 78 13.41 15.90 -21.07
N THR A 79 12.47 16.02 -22.02
CA THR A 79 12.47 17.10 -23.00
C THR A 79 12.42 18.45 -22.28
N LEU A 80 11.53 18.57 -21.30
CA LEU A 80 11.43 19.77 -20.48
C LEU A 80 12.69 20.01 -19.64
N GLY A 81 13.29 18.96 -19.09
CA GLY A 81 14.54 19.03 -18.31
C GLY A 81 15.72 19.56 -19.13
N ILE A 82 15.84 19.16 -20.40
CA ILE A 82 16.87 19.68 -21.32
C ILE A 82 16.65 21.17 -21.59
N LEU A 83 15.41 21.57 -21.91
CA LEU A 83 15.07 22.97 -22.18
C LEU A 83 15.30 23.85 -20.95
N ALA A 84 14.87 23.38 -19.77
CA ALA A 84 15.09 24.07 -18.51
C ALA A 84 16.59 24.16 -18.16
N GLY A 85 17.36 23.11 -18.43
CA GLY A 85 18.81 23.11 -18.26
C GLY A 85 19.51 24.15 -19.15
N LEU A 86 19.16 24.21 -20.43
CA LEU A 86 19.67 25.23 -21.35
C LEU A 86 19.29 26.65 -20.90
N PHE A 87 18.05 26.84 -20.43
CA PHE A 87 17.63 28.11 -19.86
C PHE A 87 18.49 28.51 -18.65
N HIS A 88 18.71 27.60 -17.69
CA HIS A 88 19.52 27.87 -16.50
C HIS A 88 21.01 28.08 -16.78
N LEU A 89 21.54 27.53 -17.88
CA LEU A 89 22.90 27.84 -18.36
C LEU A 89 22.97 29.23 -19.02
N SER A 90 21.89 29.67 -19.67
CA SER A 90 21.88 30.90 -20.48
C SER A 90 21.48 32.14 -19.67
N VAL A 91 20.71 31.98 -18.59
CA VAL A 91 20.07 33.08 -17.86
C VAL A 91 20.58 33.16 -16.42
N ARG A 92 21.08 34.34 -16.02
CA ARG A 92 21.49 34.62 -14.63
C ARG A 92 20.25 34.83 -13.74
N PRO A 93 20.29 34.43 -12.45
CA PRO A 93 19.18 34.64 -11.54
C PRO A 93 18.84 36.14 -11.34
N PRO A 94 17.55 36.51 -11.30
CA PRO A 94 17.13 37.86 -10.92
C PRO A 94 17.66 38.26 -9.53
N GLN A 95 18.10 39.51 -9.39
CA GLN A 95 18.73 39.99 -8.15
C GLN A 95 17.85 39.78 -6.90
N ARG A 96 16.53 39.97 -7.03
CA ARG A 96 15.57 39.76 -5.93
C ARG A 96 15.56 38.31 -5.45
N LEU A 97 15.55 37.35 -6.38
CA LEU A 97 15.60 35.92 -6.04
C LEU A 97 16.96 35.53 -5.48
N TYR A 98 18.05 36.05 -6.06
CA TYR A 98 19.40 35.77 -5.57
C TYR A 98 19.59 36.18 -4.11
N LYS A 99 19.12 37.39 -3.75
CA LYS A 99 19.18 37.87 -2.36
C LYS A 99 18.17 37.16 -1.46
N GLY A 100 16.93 37.01 -1.89
CA GLY A 100 15.84 36.43 -1.09
C GLY A 100 16.11 34.97 -0.72
N LEU A 101 16.61 34.17 -1.65
CA LEU A 101 16.93 32.76 -1.43
C LEU A 101 18.38 32.53 -1.02
N ARG A 102 19.15 33.57 -0.72
CA ARG A 102 20.57 33.46 -0.30
C ARG A 102 21.40 32.57 -1.24
N MET A 103 21.25 32.72 -2.56
CA MET A 103 21.85 31.83 -3.58
C MET A 103 23.40 31.77 -3.55
N GLY A 104 24.06 32.68 -2.85
CA GLY A 104 25.51 32.60 -2.59
C GLY A 104 25.91 31.63 -1.46
N ASN A 105 24.96 31.07 -0.72
CA ASN A 105 25.20 30.08 0.33
C ASN A 105 24.82 28.69 -0.18
N ILE A 106 25.78 27.75 -0.23
CA ILE A 106 25.54 26.37 -0.70
C ILE A 106 24.47 25.64 0.12
N GLU A 107 24.29 26.01 1.39
CA GLU A 107 23.28 25.37 2.23
C GLU A 107 21.84 25.64 1.77
N THR A 108 21.60 26.71 1.00
CA THR A 108 20.27 26.89 0.40
C THR A 108 19.95 25.77 -0.58
N VAL A 109 20.97 25.28 -1.32
CA VAL A 109 20.84 24.16 -2.25
C VAL A 109 20.65 22.87 -1.49
N LEU A 110 21.37 22.68 -0.38
CA LEU A 110 21.16 21.53 0.51
C LEU A 110 19.71 21.50 1.02
N SER A 111 19.22 22.61 1.58
CA SER A 111 17.85 22.69 2.11
C SER A 111 16.80 22.43 1.03
N SER A 112 16.91 23.05 -0.15
CA SER A 112 15.93 22.82 -1.24
C SER A 112 16.02 21.42 -1.83
N SER A 113 17.22 20.83 -1.91
CA SER A 113 17.40 19.47 -2.42
C SER A 113 16.80 18.43 -1.49
N ILE A 114 16.90 18.64 -0.17
CA ILE A 114 16.25 17.78 0.82
C ILE A 114 14.73 17.77 0.63
N VAL A 115 14.11 18.89 0.23
CA VAL A 115 12.67 18.93 -0.12
C VAL A 115 12.35 17.98 -1.26
N ALA A 116 13.10 18.09 -2.36
CA ALA A 116 12.88 17.22 -3.51
C ALA A 116 13.05 15.73 -3.15
N VAL A 117 14.03 15.41 -2.31
CA VAL A 117 14.30 14.04 -1.86
C VAL A 117 13.18 13.50 -0.97
N PHE A 118 12.74 14.20 0.08
CA PHE A 118 11.67 13.68 0.93
C PHE A 118 10.33 13.63 0.20
N PHE A 119 10.08 14.56 -0.71
CA PHE A 119 8.89 14.52 -1.58
C PHE A 119 8.89 13.24 -2.42
N ALA A 120 10.00 12.94 -3.12
CA ALA A 120 10.12 11.71 -3.88
C ALA A 120 10.00 10.46 -2.99
N ALA A 121 10.58 10.48 -1.79
CA ALA A 121 10.49 9.38 -0.82
C ALA A 121 9.03 9.11 -0.37
N PHE A 122 8.23 10.15 -0.12
CA PHE A 122 6.80 9.97 0.17
C PHE A 122 6.01 9.43 -1.02
N VAL A 123 6.31 9.90 -2.24
CA VAL A 123 5.66 9.40 -3.46
C VAL A 123 5.92 7.91 -3.64
N VAL A 124 7.18 7.46 -3.55
CA VAL A 124 7.50 6.02 -3.72
C VAL A 124 7.00 5.16 -2.57
N ALA A 125 6.93 5.69 -1.34
CA ALA A 125 6.29 4.97 -0.23
C ALA A 125 4.78 4.78 -0.50
N GLY A 126 4.11 5.81 -1.00
CA GLY A 126 2.70 5.75 -1.39
C GLY A 126 2.44 4.76 -2.52
N THR A 127 3.15 4.87 -3.65
CA THR A 127 2.95 3.96 -4.79
C THR A 127 3.34 2.52 -4.49
N MET A 128 4.28 2.30 -3.57
CA MET A 128 4.58 0.95 -3.06
C MET A 128 3.43 0.41 -2.21
N TRP A 129 2.83 1.20 -1.33
CA TRP A 129 1.79 0.72 -0.44
C TRP A 129 0.44 0.49 -1.14
N TYR A 130 0.02 1.42 -1.99
CA TYR A 130 -1.25 1.36 -2.72
C TYR A 130 -1.18 0.48 -3.98
N GLY A 131 0.01 0.30 -4.53
CA GLY A 131 0.20 -0.35 -5.82
C GLY A 131 0.16 0.64 -6.99
N SER A 132 0.91 0.31 -8.04
CA SER A 132 0.96 1.03 -9.32
C SER A 132 1.58 0.09 -10.38
N ALA A 133 1.61 0.53 -11.63
CA ALA A 133 2.30 -0.17 -12.71
C ALA A 133 3.81 -0.39 -12.44
N THR A 134 4.43 0.42 -11.56
CA THR A 134 5.85 0.26 -11.20
C THR A 134 6.08 -0.63 -9.97
N THR A 135 5.02 -1.05 -9.28
CA THR A 135 5.11 -1.87 -8.06
C THR A 135 4.27 -3.14 -8.17
N PRO A 136 4.52 -3.98 -9.20
CA PRO A 136 3.70 -5.14 -9.53
C PRO A 136 3.71 -6.19 -8.40
N ILE A 137 2.57 -6.85 -8.20
CA ILE A 137 2.38 -7.80 -7.10
C ILE A 137 3.23 -9.07 -7.22
N GLU A 138 3.65 -9.44 -8.42
CA GLU A 138 4.53 -10.59 -8.65
C GLU A 138 5.96 -10.35 -8.15
N LEU A 139 6.38 -9.08 -8.06
CA LEU A 139 7.72 -8.73 -7.60
C LEU A 139 7.74 -8.30 -6.13
N PHE A 140 6.66 -7.70 -5.63
CA PHE A 140 6.61 -7.12 -4.29
C PHE A 140 5.58 -7.76 -3.35
N GLY A 141 4.78 -8.71 -3.84
CA GLY A 141 3.63 -9.28 -3.13
C GLY A 141 2.35 -8.44 -3.28
N PRO A 142 1.18 -8.98 -2.92
CA PRO A 142 -0.09 -8.26 -3.00
C PRO A 142 -0.16 -7.11 -1.99
N THR A 143 -1.12 -6.21 -2.18
CA THR A 143 -1.39 -5.10 -1.26
C THR A 143 -2.43 -5.51 -0.21
N ARG A 144 -2.45 -4.83 0.93
CA ARG A 144 -3.48 -5.07 1.95
C ARG A 144 -4.90 -4.80 1.45
N TYR A 145 -5.05 -3.87 0.51
CA TYR A 145 -6.36 -3.45 -0.01
C TYR A 145 -7.01 -4.57 -0.83
N GLN A 146 -6.20 -5.41 -1.48
CA GLN A 146 -6.70 -6.58 -2.19
C GLN A 146 -7.32 -7.62 -1.24
N TRP A 147 -6.75 -7.78 -0.04
CA TRP A 147 -7.37 -8.60 1.01
C TRP A 147 -8.61 -7.94 1.60
N ASP A 148 -8.50 -6.67 2.00
CA ASP A 148 -9.59 -5.93 2.68
C ASP A 148 -10.87 -5.85 1.81
N GLN A 149 -10.74 -5.87 0.49
CA GLN A 149 -11.86 -5.81 -0.46
C GLN A 149 -12.25 -7.18 -1.05
N GLY A 150 -11.55 -8.26 -0.70
CA GLY A 150 -11.78 -9.59 -1.28
C GLY A 150 -11.52 -9.63 -2.79
N TYR A 151 -10.50 -8.90 -3.28
CA TYR A 151 -10.23 -8.72 -4.71
C TYR A 151 -9.99 -10.04 -5.45
N PHE A 152 -9.12 -10.91 -4.91
CA PHE A 152 -8.82 -12.21 -5.50
C PHE A 152 -9.97 -13.19 -5.29
N GLN A 153 -10.57 -13.21 -4.10
CA GLN A 153 -11.76 -13.98 -3.79
C GLN A 153 -12.88 -13.75 -4.83
N GLN A 154 -13.21 -12.49 -5.13
CA GLN A 154 -14.24 -12.14 -6.12
C GLN A 154 -13.92 -12.68 -7.52
N GLU A 155 -12.67 -12.60 -7.96
CA GLU A 155 -12.26 -13.16 -9.27
C GLU A 155 -12.33 -14.68 -9.30
N ILE A 156 -11.93 -15.35 -8.20
CA ILE A 156 -12.06 -16.80 -8.06
C ILE A 156 -13.53 -17.20 -8.19
N TYR A 157 -14.43 -16.58 -7.40
CA TYR A 157 -15.87 -16.86 -7.48
C TYR A 157 -16.46 -16.55 -8.86
N ARG A 158 -15.99 -15.48 -9.54
CA ARG A 158 -16.42 -15.17 -10.91
C ARG A 158 -16.04 -16.28 -11.89
N ARG A 159 -14.82 -16.80 -11.81
CA ARG A 159 -14.34 -17.91 -12.66
C ARG A 159 -15.08 -19.22 -12.38
N VAL A 160 -15.26 -19.56 -11.10
CA VAL A 160 -16.01 -20.76 -10.69
C VAL A 160 -17.45 -20.65 -11.17
N SER A 161 -18.12 -19.52 -10.95
CA SER A 161 -19.51 -19.29 -11.38
C SER A 161 -19.67 -19.40 -12.90
N ALA A 162 -18.70 -18.90 -13.67
CA ALA A 162 -18.69 -19.07 -15.12
C ALA A 162 -18.56 -20.55 -15.54
N GLY A 163 -17.68 -21.32 -14.88
CA GLY A 163 -17.56 -22.75 -15.13
C GLY A 163 -18.84 -23.53 -14.80
N LEU A 164 -19.50 -23.19 -13.69
CA LEU A 164 -20.78 -23.78 -13.31
C LEU A 164 -21.90 -23.43 -14.31
N ALA A 165 -21.93 -22.20 -14.82
CA ALA A 165 -22.87 -21.78 -15.87
C ALA A 165 -22.66 -22.53 -17.20
N GLU A 166 -21.43 -22.99 -17.46
CA GLU A 166 -21.09 -23.88 -18.58
C GLU A 166 -21.40 -25.37 -18.31
N ASN A 167 -22.19 -25.67 -17.27
CA ASN A 167 -22.56 -27.03 -16.82
C ASN A 167 -21.37 -27.91 -16.38
N GLN A 168 -20.29 -27.29 -15.91
CA GLN A 168 -19.19 -28.04 -15.29
C GLN A 168 -19.59 -28.46 -13.87
N SER A 169 -19.08 -29.59 -13.40
CA SER A 169 -19.22 -29.97 -12.00
C SER A 169 -18.46 -28.99 -11.09
N VAL A 170 -18.86 -28.92 -9.81
CA VAL A 170 -18.19 -28.08 -8.80
C VAL A 170 -16.69 -28.42 -8.73
N SER A 171 -16.35 -29.72 -8.74
CA SER A 171 -14.96 -30.18 -8.73
C SER A 171 -14.17 -29.71 -9.96
N GLU A 172 -14.75 -29.81 -11.17
CA GLU A 172 -14.10 -29.34 -12.40
C GLU A 172 -13.90 -27.83 -12.41
N ALA A 173 -14.90 -27.07 -11.95
CA ALA A 173 -14.83 -25.61 -11.90
C ALA A 173 -13.71 -25.13 -10.96
N TRP A 174 -13.61 -25.70 -9.75
CA TRP A 174 -12.54 -25.39 -8.80
C TRP A 174 -11.17 -25.90 -9.25
N SER A 175 -11.11 -27.05 -9.95
CA SER A 175 -9.84 -27.59 -10.48
C SER A 175 -9.23 -26.73 -11.60
N LYS A 176 -10.01 -25.82 -12.21
CA LYS A 176 -9.50 -24.86 -13.22
C LYS A 176 -8.92 -23.59 -12.61
N ILE A 177 -9.06 -23.38 -11.30
CA ILE A 177 -8.49 -22.19 -10.64
C ILE A 177 -6.97 -22.34 -10.55
N PRO A 178 -6.18 -21.38 -11.05
CA PRO A 178 -4.73 -21.43 -10.92
C PRO A 178 -4.32 -21.35 -9.45
N GLU A 179 -3.40 -22.22 -9.01
CA GLU A 179 -2.88 -22.21 -7.64
C GLU A 179 -2.27 -20.85 -7.26
N LYS A 180 -1.60 -20.18 -8.21
CA LYS A 180 -1.06 -18.82 -8.02
C LYS A 180 -2.15 -17.80 -7.67
N LEU A 181 -3.34 -17.91 -8.27
CA LEU A 181 -4.47 -17.03 -7.96
C LEU A 181 -5.03 -17.33 -6.56
N ALA A 182 -5.22 -18.61 -6.23
CA ALA A 182 -5.63 -19.04 -4.90
C ALA A 182 -4.62 -18.58 -3.83
N PHE A 183 -3.32 -18.62 -4.15
CA PHE A 183 -2.27 -18.21 -3.21
C PHE A 183 -2.30 -16.71 -2.92
N TYR A 184 -2.70 -15.88 -3.89
CA TYR A 184 -2.94 -14.46 -3.60
C TYR A 184 -4.13 -14.21 -2.66
N ASP A 185 -5.10 -15.14 -2.59
CA ASP A 185 -6.26 -15.08 -1.69
C ASP A 185 -6.00 -15.71 -0.31
N TYR A 186 -4.79 -15.56 0.19
CA TYR A 186 -4.34 -16.03 1.51
C TYR A 186 -3.74 -14.88 2.31
N ILE A 187 -4.19 -14.69 3.55
CA ILE A 187 -3.81 -13.54 4.40
C ILE A 187 -2.34 -13.54 4.79
N GLY A 188 -1.66 -14.70 4.77
CA GLY A 188 -0.21 -14.73 5.02
C GLY A 188 0.58 -13.94 3.98
N ASN A 189 0.01 -13.74 2.78
CA ASN A 189 0.57 -12.88 1.75
C ASN A 189 0.23 -11.38 1.91
N ASN A 190 -0.67 -11.04 2.84
CA ASN A 190 -1.01 -9.65 3.12
C ASN A 190 0.16 -8.95 3.83
N THR A 191 0.73 -7.95 3.16
CA THR A 191 1.87 -7.16 3.64
C THR A 191 1.63 -6.50 5.01
N ALA A 192 0.38 -6.33 5.44
CA ALA A 192 0.00 -5.70 6.71
C ALA A 192 -0.11 -6.68 7.90
N LYS A 193 0.36 -7.92 7.79
CA LYS A 193 0.35 -8.94 8.88
C LYS A 193 1.70 -9.17 9.58
N GLY A 194 2.76 -8.48 9.14
CA GLY A 194 4.10 -8.61 9.73
C GLY A 194 4.25 -7.92 11.10
N GLY A 195 5.48 -7.93 11.62
CA GLY A 195 5.85 -7.20 12.84
C GLY A 195 7.27 -6.61 12.73
N LEU A 196 7.52 -5.49 13.40
CA LEU A 196 8.77 -4.72 13.26
C LEU A 196 10.03 -5.52 13.60
N PHE A 197 9.94 -6.45 14.55
CA PHE A 197 11.08 -7.29 14.97
C PHE A 197 10.98 -8.73 14.46
N ARG A 198 10.00 -9.02 13.59
CA ARG A 198 9.89 -10.31 12.90
C ARG A 198 10.74 -10.22 11.63
N ALA A 199 12.04 -10.45 11.80
CA ALA A 199 13.01 -10.39 10.72
C ALA A 199 13.01 -11.69 9.93
N GLY A 200 13.35 -11.61 8.63
CA GLY A 200 13.45 -12.77 7.76
C GLY A 200 12.49 -12.72 6.57
N SER A 201 12.44 -13.83 5.83
CA SER A 201 11.50 -14.02 4.73
C SER A 201 10.11 -14.36 5.26
N MET A 202 9.09 -14.23 4.41
CA MET A 202 7.74 -14.71 4.73
C MET A 202 7.75 -16.21 5.03
N ASP A 203 8.52 -17.00 4.28
CA ASP A 203 8.69 -18.44 4.48
C ASP A 203 9.23 -18.82 5.87
N SER A 204 10.02 -17.95 6.51
CA SER A 204 10.51 -18.17 7.87
C SER A 204 9.41 -18.01 8.93
N GLY A 205 8.31 -17.38 8.57
CA GLY A 205 7.11 -17.23 9.39
C GLY A 205 6.20 -18.45 9.31
N ASP A 206 5.36 -18.53 8.29
CA ASP A 206 4.32 -19.56 8.17
C ASP A 206 4.81 -20.86 7.49
N GLY A 207 5.82 -20.79 6.63
CA GLY A 207 6.47 -21.94 6.00
C GLY A 207 6.59 -21.82 4.48
N ILE A 208 7.32 -22.74 3.86
CA ILE A 208 7.41 -22.81 2.40
C ILE A 208 6.12 -23.45 1.88
N THR A 209 5.44 -22.78 0.95
CA THR A 209 4.21 -23.33 0.35
C THR A 209 4.52 -24.50 -0.58
N VAL A 210 3.85 -25.64 -0.36
CA VAL A 210 4.03 -26.90 -1.09
C VAL A 210 2.96 -27.07 -2.16
N GLY A 211 1.69 -26.93 -1.79
CA GLY A 211 0.56 -27.15 -2.69
C GLY A 211 -0.76 -26.61 -2.15
N TRP A 212 -1.71 -26.35 -3.04
CA TRP A 212 -3.06 -25.93 -2.67
C TRP A 212 -3.90 -27.15 -2.26
N LEU A 213 -4.52 -27.10 -1.08
CA LEU A 213 -5.34 -28.21 -0.58
C LEU A 213 -6.71 -28.30 -1.26
N GLY A 214 -7.14 -27.26 -1.97
CA GLY A 214 -8.47 -27.14 -2.54
C GLY A 214 -9.36 -26.19 -1.72
N HIS A 215 -10.47 -25.79 -2.32
CA HIS A 215 -11.44 -24.91 -1.69
C HIS A 215 -12.38 -25.71 -0.76
N PRO A 216 -12.44 -25.37 0.54
CA PRO A 216 -13.36 -26.01 1.47
C PRO A 216 -14.77 -25.43 1.36
N ILE A 217 -15.78 -26.30 1.21
CA ILE A 217 -17.19 -25.93 1.36
C ILE A 217 -17.70 -26.54 2.66
N PHE A 218 -18.15 -25.69 3.59
CA PHE A 218 -18.75 -26.13 4.85
C PHE A 218 -20.25 -26.27 4.69
N ARG A 219 -20.85 -27.31 5.26
CA ARG A 219 -22.30 -27.51 5.26
C ARG A 219 -22.82 -27.86 6.65
N ASP A 220 -24.00 -27.36 7.01
CA ASP A 220 -24.72 -27.84 8.18
C ASP A 220 -25.36 -29.22 7.93
N LYS A 221 -25.97 -29.81 8.97
CA LYS A 221 -26.67 -31.10 8.86
C LYS A 221 -27.89 -31.06 7.91
N GLU A 222 -28.45 -29.87 7.67
CA GLU A 222 -29.53 -29.64 6.70
C GLU A 222 -29.02 -29.49 5.26
N GLY A 223 -27.69 -29.39 5.07
CA GLY A 223 -27.02 -29.28 3.78
C GLY A 223 -26.84 -27.85 3.27
N HIS A 224 -27.17 -26.83 4.07
CA HIS A 224 -26.94 -25.43 3.72
C HIS A 224 -25.45 -25.11 3.77
N GLU A 225 -24.98 -24.37 2.78
CA GLU A 225 -23.59 -23.90 2.71
C GLU A 225 -23.32 -22.82 3.77
N LEU A 226 -22.16 -22.94 4.41
CA LEU A 226 -21.68 -22.04 5.45
C LEU A 226 -20.33 -21.42 5.04
N PHE A 227 -20.14 -20.15 5.41
CA PHE A 227 -18.97 -19.36 5.09
C PHE A 227 -18.22 -18.96 6.37
N VAL A 228 -16.92 -19.20 6.44
CA VAL A 228 -16.10 -18.76 7.57
C VAL A 228 -15.85 -17.25 7.47
N CYS A 229 -16.09 -16.55 8.57
CA CYS A 229 -15.74 -15.13 8.66
C CYS A 229 -14.21 -14.96 8.62
N ARG A 230 -13.71 -14.31 7.55
CA ARG A 230 -12.28 -14.08 7.34
C ARG A 230 -11.68 -13.11 8.36
N MET A 231 -10.42 -13.32 8.71
CA MET A 231 -9.66 -12.45 9.62
C MET A 231 -9.44 -11.07 8.98
N PRO A 232 -9.91 -9.98 9.61
CA PRO A 232 -9.57 -8.64 9.16
C PRO A 232 -8.11 -8.31 9.46
N THR A 233 -7.51 -7.43 8.65
CA THR A 233 -6.09 -7.07 8.75
C THR A 233 -5.62 -6.65 10.16
N PHE A 234 -6.48 -5.99 10.94
CA PHE A 234 -6.12 -5.46 12.26
C PHE A 234 -5.90 -6.54 13.34
N PHE A 235 -6.55 -7.69 13.22
CA PHE A 235 -6.58 -8.69 14.29
C PHE A 235 -5.38 -9.62 14.24
N GLU A 236 -4.70 -9.84 15.36
CA GLU A 236 -3.69 -10.91 15.51
C GLU A 236 -4.32 -12.28 15.76
N THR A 237 -5.43 -12.30 16.50
CA THR A 237 -6.26 -13.48 16.73
C THR A 237 -7.71 -13.14 16.41
N PHE A 238 -8.45 -14.09 15.84
CA PHE A 238 -9.83 -13.87 15.41
C PHE A 238 -10.67 -15.11 15.73
N PRO A 239 -11.93 -14.98 16.21
CA PRO A 239 -12.78 -16.13 16.50
C PRO A 239 -13.26 -16.82 15.21
N VAL A 240 -13.48 -18.13 15.29
CA VAL A 240 -14.07 -18.90 14.17
C VAL A 240 -15.58 -18.82 14.28
N VAL A 241 -16.19 -18.16 13.31
CA VAL A 241 -17.64 -18.00 13.16
C VAL A 241 -18.00 -18.35 11.73
N LEU A 242 -19.03 -19.19 11.57
CA LEU A 242 -19.58 -19.62 10.29
C LEU A 242 -20.96 -18.97 10.10
N LEU A 243 -21.13 -18.34 8.95
CA LEU A 243 -22.34 -17.62 8.54
C LEU A 243 -23.03 -18.38 7.41
N ASP A 244 -24.34 -18.24 7.27
CA ASP A 244 -25.03 -18.61 6.03
C ASP A 244 -24.92 -17.51 4.96
N GLY A 245 -25.56 -17.72 3.81
CA GLY A 245 -25.59 -16.75 2.70
C GLY A 245 -26.26 -15.41 3.02
N ASP A 246 -27.06 -15.33 4.10
CA ASP A 246 -27.70 -14.10 4.57
C ASP A 246 -26.88 -13.39 5.67
N GLY A 247 -25.72 -13.95 6.04
CA GLY A 247 -24.85 -13.42 7.09
C GLY A 247 -25.31 -13.77 8.51
N ILE A 248 -26.21 -14.74 8.68
CA ILE A 248 -26.69 -15.21 9.98
C ILE A 248 -25.71 -16.25 10.53
N VAL A 249 -25.36 -16.13 11.81
CA VAL A 249 -24.49 -17.10 12.48
C VAL A 249 -25.17 -18.46 12.59
N ARG A 250 -24.52 -19.49 12.03
CA ARG A 250 -24.99 -20.88 12.06
C ARG A 250 -24.11 -21.82 12.86
N ALA A 251 -22.80 -21.58 12.89
CA ALA A 251 -21.88 -22.36 13.71
C ALA A 251 -20.71 -21.51 14.24
N ASP A 252 -20.11 -21.92 15.35
CA ASP A 252 -18.92 -21.30 15.92
C ASP A 252 -18.01 -22.32 16.62
N VAL A 253 -16.81 -21.85 17.00
CA VAL A 253 -15.95 -22.54 17.95
C VAL A 253 -16.05 -21.81 19.29
N PRO A 254 -16.91 -22.26 20.22
CA PRO A 254 -17.23 -21.50 21.42
C PRO A 254 -16.05 -21.51 22.40
N PHE A 255 -15.78 -20.34 22.99
CA PHE A 255 -14.77 -20.24 24.04
C PHE A 255 -15.23 -20.93 25.33
N ARG A 256 -16.46 -20.64 25.81
CA ARG A 256 -17.10 -21.34 26.93
C ARG A 256 -18.09 -22.36 26.41
N ARG A 257 -17.97 -23.60 26.87
CA ARG A 257 -18.81 -24.71 26.38
C ARG A 257 -20.13 -24.92 27.14
N ALA A 258 -20.28 -24.31 28.33
CA ALA A 258 -21.41 -24.58 29.24
C ALA A 258 -22.79 -24.26 28.63
N GLU A 259 -22.87 -23.22 27.79
CA GLU A 259 -24.12 -22.76 27.15
C GLU A 259 -23.97 -22.67 25.63
N SER A 260 -23.06 -23.48 25.06
CA SER A 260 -22.87 -23.53 23.61
C SER A 260 -24.16 -23.99 22.92
N LYS A 261 -24.55 -23.27 21.88
CA LYS A 261 -25.71 -23.60 21.02
C LYS A 261 -25.33 -23.81 19.55
N TYR A 262 -24.17 -23.31 19.14
CA TYR A 262 -23.71 -23.25 17.76
C TYR A 262 -22.43 -24.06 17.54
N SER A 263 -22.07 -24.98 18.44
CA SER A 263 -20.84 -25.74 18.24
C SER A 263 -20.93 -26.63 17.00
N VAL A 264 -19.79 -26.85 16.36
CA VAL A 264 -19.63 -27.77 15.22
C VAL A 264 -20.28 -29.14 15.49
N GLU A 265 -20.19 -29.67 16.71
CA GLU A 265 -20.83 -30.94 17.11
C GLU A 265 -22.36 -30.87 17.16
N GLN A 266 -22.92 -29.78 17.67
CA GLN A 266 -24.37 -29.61 17.82
C GLN A 266 -25.06 -29.33 16.48
N VAL A 267 -24.41 -28.54 15.64
CA VAL A 267 -24.90 -28.18 14.31
C VAL A 267 -24.64 -29.30 13.31
N GLY A 268 -23.62 -30.14 13.54
CA GLY A 268 -23.27 -31.25 12.65
C GLY A 268 -22.58 -30.77 11.38
N VAL A 269 -21.66 -29.80 11.49
CA VAL A 269 -20.99 -29.21 10.33
C VAL A 269 -20.02 -30.21 9.70
N THR A 270 -20.09 -30.35 8.38
CA THR A 270 -19.13 -31.10 7.56
C THR A 270 -18.33 -30.15 6.66
N VAL A 271 -17.19 -30.61 6.17
CA VAL A 271 -16.40 -29.89 5.15
C VAL A 271 -16.08 -30.83 4.00
N GLU A 272 -16.25 -30.34 2.77
CA GLU A 272 -15.90 -31.04 1.53
C GLU A 272 -14.98 -30.16 0.69
N PHE A 273 -13.93 -30.75 0.13
CA PHE A 273 -12.91 -30.03 -0.64
C PHE A 273 -13.14 -30.19 -2.14
N TYR A 274 -12.94 -29.09 -2.89
CA TYR A 274 -13.00 -29.08 -4.35
C TYR A 274 -11.75 -28.44 -4.96
N GLY A 275 -11.19 -29.10 -5.98
CA GLY A 275 -9.88 -28.73 -6.53
C GLY A 275 -8.74 -29.07 -5.57
N GLY A 276 -7.50 -28.77 -5.98
CA GLY A 276 -6.30 -29.02 -5.19
C GLY A 276 -6.09 -30.48 -4.80
N GLU A 277 -5.27 -30.69 -3.77
CA GLU A 277 -4.86 -32.02 -3.31
C GLU A 277 -6.00 -32.84 -2.69
N LEU A 278 -6.92 -32.20 -1.94
CA LEU A 278 -8.00 -32.88 -1.22
C LEU A 278 -9.30 -32.95 -2.02
N ASN A 279 -9.24 -32.81 -3.34
CA ASN A 279 -10.42 -32.80 -4.20
C ASN A 279 -11.33 -34.02 -3.98
N GLY A 280 -12.62 -33.79 -3.67
CA GLY A 280 -13.62 -34.82 -3.42
C GLY A 280 -13.53 -35.49 -2.05
N VAL A 281 -12.64 -35.02 -1.16
CA VAL A 281 -12.53 -35.53 0.20
C VAL A 281 -13.49 -34.76 1.11
N SER A 282 -14.26 -35.50 1.90
CA SER A 282 -15.15 -34.94 2.92
C SER A 282 -14.75 -35.39 4.32
N TYR A 283 -14.89 -34.49 5.28
CA TYR A 283 -14.66 -34.73 6.70
C TYR A 283 -15.91 -34.36 7.50
N SER A 284 -16.28 -35.25 8.42
CA SER A 284 -17.38 -35.04 9.37
C SER A 284 -16.92 -35.06 10.82
N ASP A 285 -15.65 -35.40 11.08
CA ASP A 285 -15.14 -35.43 12.44
C ASP A 285 -14.95 -33.98 12.96
N PRO A 286 -15.55 -33.61 14.11
CA PRO A 286 -15.56 -32.23 14.56
C PRO A 286 -14.16 -31.63 14.79
N ALA A 287 -13.16 -32.48 15.10
CA ALA A 287 -11.79 -32.03 15.32
C ALA A 287 -11.15 -31.51 14.02
N THR A 288 -11.28 -32.26 12.92
CA THR A 288 -10.75 -31.90 11.60
C THR A 288 -11.56 -30.78 10.95
N VAL A 289 -12.88 -30.79 11.07
CA VAL A 289 -13.74 -29.67 10.60
C VAL A 289 -13.31 -28.36 11.26
N LYS A 290 -13.12 -28.35 12.59
CA LYS A 290 -12.63 -27.17 13.32
C LYS A 290 -11.19 -26.79 12.92
N LYS A 291 -10.35 -27.76 12.57
CA LYS A 291 -8.98 -27.50 12.08
C LYS A 291 -9.04 -26.75 10.75
N TYR A 292 -9.84 -27.20 9.79
CA TYR A 292 -9.94 -26.51 8.50
C TYR A 292 -10.69 -25.19 8.59
N ALA A 293 -11.72 -25.07 9.42
CA ALA A 293 -12.40 -23.78 9.65
C ALA A 293 -11.45 -22.70 10.22
N ARG A 294 -10.51 -23.07 11.12
CA ARG A 294 -9.46 -22.14 11.58
C ARG A 294 -8.50 -21.71 10.49
N ARG A 295 -8.30 -22.54 9.46
CA ARG A 295 -7.40 -22.25 8.34
C ARG A 295 -8.09 -21.43 7.27
N ASP A 296 -9.35 -21.75 6.97
CA ASP A 296 -10.20 -21.01 6.03
C ASP A 296 -10.47 -19.56 6.48
N GLN A 297 -10.44 -19.32 7.79
CA GLN A 297 -10.42 -17.97 8.36
C GLN A 297 -9.28 -17.09 7.80
N LEU A 298 -8.17 -17.71 7.36
CA LEU A 298 -7.01 -17.04 6.79
C LEU A 298 -7.10 -16.92 5.25
N GLY A 299 -8.20 -17.36 4.63
CA GLY A 299 -8.37 -17.44 3.18
C GLY A 299 -8.11 -18.86 2.66
N GLU A 300 -7.65 -18.95 1.41
CA GLU A 300 -7.36 -20.24 0.77
C GLU A 300 -6.30 -21.06 1.53
N ILE A 301 -6.44 -22.39 1.48
CA ILE A 301 -5.69 -23.31 2.34
C ILE A 301 -4.55 -24.00 1.57
N PHE A 302 -3.33 -23.89 2.10
CA PHE A 302 -2.11 -24.45 1.49
C PHE A 302 -1.39 -25.43 2.40
N GLU A 303 -0.73 -26.45 1.87
CA GLU A 303 0.27 -27.19 2.63
C GLU A 303 1.55 -26.34 2.80
N LEU A 304 2.08 -26.29 4.02
CA LEU A 304 3.27 -25.49 4.36
C LEU A 304 4.35 -26.38 4.98
N ASP A 305 5.52 -26.43 4.36
CA ASP A 305 6.72 -27.03 4.94
C ASP A 305 7.40 -26.03 5.90
N ARG A 306 7.27 -26.34 7.19
CA ARG A 306 7.90 -25.58 8.27
C ARG A 306 9.21 -26.20 8.76
N ALA A 307 9.51 -27.44 8.37
CA ALA A 307 10.67 -28.16 8.87
C ALA A 307 11.97 -27.64 8.23
N THR A 308 11.94 -27.33 6.93
CA THR A 308 13.12 -26.86 6.18
C THR A 308 13.74 -25.60 6.76
N LEU A 309 12.92 -24.58 7.09
CA LEU A 309 13.38 -23.30 7.64
C LEU A 309 13.22 -23.18 9.15
N LYS A 310 12.68 -24.20 9.82
CA LYS A 310 12.26 -24.14 11.23
C LYS A 310 11.30 -22.98 11.50
N SER A 311 10.32 -22.81 10.61
CA SER A 311 9.43 -21.65 10.61
C SER A 311 8.58 -21.58 11.89
N ASP A 312 8.54 -20.40 12.50
CA ASP A 312 8.00 -20.21 13.85
C ASP A 312 6.46 -20.18 13.92
N GLY A 313 5.79 -20.03 12.78
CA GLY A 313 4.34 -20.00 12.63
C GLY A 313 3.75 -18.61 12.82
N VAL A 314 4.56 -17.55 12.73
CA VAL A 314 4.13 -16.17 12.90
C VAL A 314 4.33 -15.38 11.61
N PHE A 315 3.34 -14.60 11.18
CA PHE A 315 3.43 -13.86 9.93
C PHE A 315 4.54 -12.79 9.91
N CYS A 316 5.22 -12.71 8.77
CA CYS A 316 6.22 -11.70 8.43
C CYS A 316 5.71 -10.78 7.32
N SER A 317 6.30 -9.59 7.19
CA SER A 317 5.95 -8.63 6.13
C SER A 317 6.70 -8.95 4.83
N SER A 318 6.10 -8.60 3.69
CA SER A 318 6.73 -8.67 2.38
C SER A 318 7.71 -7.50 2.13
N PRO A 319 8.52 -7.54 1.06
CA PRO A 319 9.36 -6.42 0.64
C PRO A 319 8.58 -5.11 0.43
N ARG A 320 7.30 -5.20 0.00
CA ARG A 320 6.40 -4.03 -0.13
C ARG A 320 6.27 -3.27 1.20
N GLY A 321 6.05 -3.98 2.30
CA GLY A 321 5.89 -3.39 3.62
C GLY A 321 7.19 -2.81 4.15
N TRP A 322 8.30 -3.54 4.02
CA TRP A 322 9.62 -3.05 4.43
C TRP A 322 10.08 -1.81 3.65
N PHE A 323 9.88 -1.81 2.32
CA PHE A 323 10.19 -0.66 1.47
C PHE A 323 9.38 0.56 1.90
N THR A 324 8.07 0.39 2.10
CA THR A 324 7.16 1.46 2.52
C THR A 324 7.58 2.05 3.87
N PHE A 325 7.84 1.19 4.86
CA PHE A 325 8.26 1.61 6.20
C PHE A 325 9.57 2.40 6.16
N GLY A 326 10.58 1.90 5.46
CA GLY A 326 11.88 2.57 5.34
C GLY A 326 11.78 3.94 4.70
N HIS A 327 11.12 4.03 3.54
CA HIS A 327 11.02 5.30 2.80
C HIS A 327 10.15 6.33 3.53
N ALA A 328 9.03 5.92 4.12
CA ALA A 328 8.21 6.83 4.92
C ALA A 328 8.99 7.38 6.12
N SER A 329 9.72 6.52 6.85
CA SER A 329 10.53 6.92 8.00
C SER A 329 11.65 7.89 7.61
N PHE A 330 12.40 7.57 6.55
CA PHE A 330 13.45 8.47 6.06
C PHE A 330 12.89 9.79 5.53
N ALA A 331 11.75 9.79 4.85
CA ALA A 331 11.11 11.02 4.38
C ALA A 331 10.80 11.99 5.54
N PHE A 332 10.29 11.48 6.66
CA PHE A 332 10.07 12.31 7.86
C PHE A 332 11.37 12.85 8.46
N LEU A 333 12.44 12.06 8.49
CA LEU A 333 13.76 12.54 8.96
C LEU A 333 14.32 13.63 8.03
N PHE A 334 14.20 13.45 6.71
CA PHE A 334 14.61 14.46 5.74
C PHE A 334 13.74 15.73 5.83
N PHE A 335 12.44 15.63 6.14
CA PHE A 335 11.62 16.80 6.40
C PHE A 335 12.20 17.67 7.53
N PHE A 336 12.60 17.06 8.65
CA PHE A 336 13.28 17.80 9.72
C PHE A 336 14.61 18.41 9.25
N GLY A 337 15.41 17.65 8.49
CA GLY A 337 16.65 18.14 7.89
C GLY A 337 16.44 19.36 6.99
N HIS A 338 15.36 19.40 6.21
CA HIS A 338 15.00 20.56 5.39
C HIS A 338 14.73 21.80 6.26
N ILE A 339 13.87 21.67 7.28
CA ILE A 339 13.53 22.78 8.17
C ILE A 339 14.78 23.30 8.89
N TRP A 340 15.62 22.39 9.38
CA TRP A 340 16.89 22.72 10.02
C TRP A 340 17.82 23.53 9.11
N HIS A 341 18.15 23.00 7.92
CA HIS A 341 19.06 23.65 6.99
C HIS A 341 18.47 24.91 6.36
N GLY A 342 17.14 24.98 6.21
CA GLY A 342 16.43 26.16 5.74
C GLY A 342 16.52 27.30 6.75
N ALA A 343 16.27 27.02 8.03
CA ALA A 343 16.44 27.98 9.11
C ALA A 343 17.89 28.46 9.19
N ARG A 344 18.87 27.55 9.16
CA ARG A 344 20.30 27.90 9.21
C ARG A 344 20.75 28.76 8.03
N THR A 345 20.17 28.53 6.85
CA THR A 345 20.44 29.34 5.66
C THR A 345 19.91 30.76 5.79
N LEU A 346 18.67 30.92 6.27
CA LEU A 346 17.99 32.22 6.34
C LEU A 346 18.48 33.07 7.51
N PHE A 347 18.71 32.45 8.67
CA PHE A 347 19.12 33.09 9.92
C PHE A 347 20.62 32.90 10.22
N ARG A 348 21.44 32.80 9.16
CA ARG A 348 22.89 32.57 9.29
C ARG A 348 23.58 33.67 10.10
N ASP A 349 23.13 34.91 9.96
CA ASP A 349 23.62 36.10 10.62
C ASP A 349 23.46 36.07 12.15
N VAL A 350 22.39 35.44 12.64
CA VAL A 350 22.08 35.32 14.08
C VAL A 350 22.35 33.94 14.66
N PHE A 351 23.01 33.05 13.90
CA PHE A 351 23.24 31.66 14.32
C PHE A 351 24.11 31.56 15.59
N ALA A 352 25.04 32.49 15.80
CA ALA A 352 25.90 32.55 16.98
C ALA A 352 25.32 33.41 18.13
N GLY A 353 24.10 33.90 17.99
CA GLY A 353 23.46 34.82 18.92
C GLY A 353 22.88 36.04 18.20
N ILE A 354 21.93 36.71 18.86
CA ILE A 354 21.40 38.00 18.41
C ILE A 354 22.40 39.12 18.70
N ASP A 355 22.23 40.26 18.02
CA ASP A 355 22.98 41.48 18.30
C ASP A 355 22.86 41.83 19.81
N PRO A 356 23.98 41.94 20.56
CA PRO A 356 23.93 42.29 21.98
C PRO A 356 23.38 43.70 22.22
N ASP A 357 23.45 44.59 21.22
CA ASP A 357 22.94 45.96 21.28
C ASP A 357 21.49 46.07 20.76
N LEU A 358 20.80 44.94 20.59
CA LEU A 358 19.41 44.93 20.12
C LEU A 358 18.50 45.67 21.11
N ASP A 359 18.02 46.85 20.71
CA ASP A 359 17.15 47.69 21.53
C ASP A 359 15.85 46.96 21.94
N SER A 360 15.62 46.91 23.26
CA SER A 360 14.42 46.38 23.91
C SER A 360 13.10 46.97 23.38
N SER A 361 13.12 48.18 22.81
CA SER A 361 11.95 48.81 22.19
C SER A 361 11.40 48.04 20.98
N ARG A 362 12.21 47.17 20.36
CA ARG A 362 11.83 46.37 19.19
C ARG A 362 11.13 45.06 19.56
N ILE A 363 11.32 44.55 20.77
CA ILE A 363 10.76 43.27 21.24
C ILE A 363 9.21 43.32 21.28
N TRP A 364 8.64 44.50 21.57
CA TRP A 364 7.18 44.71 21.67
C TRP A 364 6.60 45.61 20.57
N SER A 365 7.34 45.84 19.49
CA SER A 365 6.91 46.72 18.41
C SER A 365 5.94 46.02 17.44
N ILE A 366 4.74 45.71 17.94
CA ILE A 366 3.54 45.63 17.11
C ILE A 366 3.54 46.88 16.21
N PRO A 367 3.40 46.75 14.87
CA PRO A 367 3.38 47.90 13.96
C PRO A 367 2.45 48.99 14.49
N LYS A 368 2.87 50.25 14.47
CA LYS A 368 2.07 51.38 15.02
C LYS A 368 0.63 51.45 14.47
N THR A 369 0.37 50.82 13.33
CA THR A 369 -0.98 50.68 12.74
C THR A 369 -1.94 49.81 13.57
N TRP A 370 -1.44 49.05 14.54
CA TRP A 370 -2.23 48.17 15.42
C TRP A 370 -2.22 48.62 16.90
N ARG A 371 -1.52 49.72 17.23
CA ARG A 371 -1.56 50.31 18.57
C ARG A 371 -2.64 51.38 18.64
N SER A 372 -3.91 50.98 18.73
CA SER A 372 -4.91 51.83 19.37
C SER A 372 -5.25 51.23 20.73
N ASN A 373 -4.98 51.99 21.78
CA ASN A 373 -5.44 51.79 23.17
C ASN A 373 -4.72 50.71 24.01
N TYR A 374 -3.46 50.95 24.39
CA TYR A 374 -2.95 50.40 25.65
C TYR A 374 -2.21 51.48 26.44
N LYS A 375 -2.76 51.79 27.62
CA LYS A 375 -2.10 52.59 28.66
C LYS A 375 -1.20 51.67 29.48
N GLU A 376 0.02 52.14 29.70
CA GLU A 376 1.05 51.52 30.52
C GLU A 376 0.71 51.71 32.00
N THR A 377 0.74 50.64 32.79
CA THR A 377 0.73 50.74 34.27
C THR A 377 1.95 50.02 34.81
N GLU A 378 2.82 50.80 35.45
CA GLU A 378 3.94 50.35 36.27
C GLU A 378 3.44 49.44 37.40
N ASN A 379 3.91 48.19 37.42
CA ASN A 379 4.60 47.58 38.56
C ASN A 379 4.73 46.06 38.38
N ARG A 380 5.99 45.60 38.50
CA ARG A 380 6.49 44.24 38.80
C ARG A 380 5.56 43.06 38.52
N THR A 381 5.99 42.17 37.62
CA THR A 381 5.81 40.73 37.85
C THR A 381 6.85 39.89 37.12
N VAL A 382 7.39 38.92 37.84
CA VAL A 382 8.16 37.75 37.38
C VAL A 382 7.39 37.05 36.25
N ILE A 383 8.05 36.63 35.17
CA ILE A 383 7.40 35.85 34.10
C ILE A 383 8.09 34.50 33.95
N SER A 384 7.39 33.48 34.42
CA SER A 384 7.50 32.09 33.99
C SER A 384 7.14 31.98 32.51
N THR A 385 7.90 31.16 31.78
CA THR A 385 7.67 30.78 30.38
C THR A 385 6.35 30.02 30.24
N GLU A 386 5.25 30.73 29.92
CA GLU A 386 4.09 30.13 29.26
C GLU A 386 3.89 30.80 27.89
N MET A 387 4.17 30.01 26.86
CA MET A 387 3.97 30.35 25.46
C MET A 387 2.48 30.23 25.13
N VAL A 388 1.74 31.34 25.24
CA VAL A 388 0.35 31.39 24.75
C VAL A 388 0.37 31.52 23.23
N LEU A 389 0.26 30.37 22.55
CA LEU A 389 -0.07 30.30 21.12
C LEU A 389 -1.45 30.93 20.88
N PRO A 390 -1.61 31.81 19.87
CA PRO A 390 -2.90 32.42 19.58
C PRO A 390 -3.91 31.38 19.08
N ARG A 391 -4.95 31.14 19.88
CA ARG A 391 -6.16 30.37 19.55
C ARG A 391 -6.98 31.05 18.44
N ARG A 392 -6.48 31.08 17.21
CA ARG A 392 -7.29 31.33 16.00
C ARG A 392 -6.66 30.67 14.79
N ILE A 393 -6.63 29.34 14.80
CA ILE A 393 -6.65 28.39 13.68
C ILE A 393 -6.84 27.04 14.40
N PHE A 394 -7.78 26.20 13.94
CA PHE A 394 -8.38 25.04 14.63
C PHE A 394 -9.68 25.30 15.39
N ILE A 395 -10.77 25.55 14.67
CA ILE A 395 -12.05 24.87 14.94
C ILE A 395 -12.69 24.53 13.60
N LEU A 396 -12.46 23.30 13.13
CA LEU A 396 -13.43 22.50 12.39
C LEU A 396 -13.05 21.04 12.65
N ILE A 397 -14.06 20.24 12.99
CA ILE A 397 -14.01 18.80 13.32
C ILE A 397 -13.64 18.50 14.79
N SER A 398 -14.65 18.57 15.65
CA SER A 398 -14.92 17.53 16.66
C SER A 398 -16.28 17.82 17.29
N GLY A 399 -17.30 17.15 16.75
CA GLY A 399 -18.56 16.98 17.45
C GLY A 399 -18.36 15.88 18.50
N ALA A 400 -18.47 16.25 19.77
CA ALA A 400 -18.70 15.32 20.86
C ALA A 400 -19.47 16.07 21.95
N ARG A 401 -20.81 15.91 21.92
CA ARG A 401 -21.64 16.11 23.11
C ARG A 401 -21.55 14.84 23.95
N ASN A 402 -21.36 15.00 25.25
CA ASN A 402 -22.15 14.36 26.33
C ASN A 402 -21.43 14.53 27.69
N PRO A 403 -22.15 14.43 28.82
CA PRO A 403 -23.60 14.36 29.01
C PRO A 403 -24.25 15.70 29.37
#